data_AF-A0A959B260-F1
#
_entry.id   AF-A0A959B260-F1
#
_cell.length_a   1.000
_cell.length_b   1.000
_cell.length_c   1.000
_cell.angle_alpha   90.00
_cell.angle_beta   90.00
_cell.angle_gamma   90.00
#
_symmetry.space_group_name_H-M   'P 1'
#
loop_
_entity.id
_entity.type
_entity.pdbx_description
1 polymer ?
#
loop_
_entity_poly.entity_id
_entity_poly.type
_entity_poly.pdbx_seq_one_letter_code
_entity_poly.pdbx_strand_id
1 'polypeptide(L)'
;MLYKVKLKNADETVLLDDKVYEYLTSEPYLVKVDFINNLRRHSSGCAVFQKTWKKADGGYKTETIYLHKLVAEKFLLDSKSKDRNLVGAKNGNKLDCRLENIVYRSRSVASRKRKTSSRVGYTGVYKENNRYRAVISINRKSVHIGMFDTPEEAALAYNKKSKELYGDDGKLNVVKPRKAGEDED
;
A
#
# COMPACT_ATOMS: atom_id res chain seq x y z
N MET A 1 -16.34 -14.33 8.57
CA MET A 1 -15.42 -15.37 8.06
C MET A 1 -14.30 -14.72 7.26
N LEU A 2 -13.15 -15.38 7.18
CA LEU A 2 -12.01 -14.96 6.36
C LEU A 2 -11.92 -15.87 5.15
N TYR A 3 -12.05 -15.31 3.95
CA TYR A 3 -11.92 -16.05 2.70
C TYR A 3 -10.54 -15.84 2.09
N LYS A 4 -9.97 -16.91 1.55
CA LYS A 4 -8.69 -16.89 0.83
C LYS A 4 -8.94 -17.36 -0.61
N VAL A 5 -8.78 -16.45 -1.57
CA VAL A 5 -9.00 -16.74 -2.99
C VAL A 5 -7.66 -16.84 -3.70
N LYS A 6 -7.36 -18.00 -4.31
CA LYS A 6 -6.10 -18.22 -5.04
C LYS A 6 -6.04 -17.39 -6.32
N LEU A 7 -4.89 -16.79 -6.59
CA LEU A 7 -4.65 -16.08 -7.85
C LEU A 7 -4.24 -17.05 -8.96
N LYS A 8 -4.80 -16.88 -10.15
CA LYS A 8 -4.59 -17.80 -11.29
C LYS A 8 -3.15 -17.90 -11.79
N ASN A 9 -2.34 -16.85 -11.58
CA ASN A 9 -0.98 -16.73 -12.10
C ASN A 9 0.09 -16.61 -11.01
N ALA A 10 -0.24 -16.87 -9.74
CA ALA A 10 0.68 -16.76 -8.62
C ALA A 10 0.25 -17.69 -7.47
N ASP A 11 1.20 -18.19 -6.70
CA ASP A 11 0.89 -18.97 -5.48
C ASP A 11 0.59 -18.07 -4.28
N GLU A 12 -0.16 -17.00 -4.52
CA GLU A 12 -0.60 -16.04 -3.51
C GLU A 12 -2.13 -16.04 -3.46
N THR A 13 -2.68 -15.73 -2.29
CA THR A 13 -4.13 -15.63 -2.07
C THR A 13 -4.53 -14.20 -1.76
N VAL A 14 -5.70 -13.80 -2.24
CA VAL A 14 -6.39 -12.59 -1.81
C VAL A 14 -7.19 -12.88 -0.55
N LEU A 15 -7.14 -11.98 0.43
CA LEU A 15 -7.94 -12.04 1.65
C LEU A 15 -9.20 -11.19 1.49
N LEU A 16 -10.36 -11.77 1.80
CA LEU A 16 -11.67 -11.13 1.74
C LEU A 16 -12.46 -11.40 3.03
N ASP A 17 -13.35 -10.47 3.37
CA ASP A 17 -14.36 -10.70 4.41
C ASP A 17 -15.68 -11.17 3.77
N ASP A 18 -16.65 -11.53 4.62
CA ASP A 18 -17.97 -12.03 4.19
C ASP A 18 -18.66 -11.12 3.19
N LYS A 19 -18.76 -9.82 3.52
CA LYS A 19 -19.48 -8.85 2.70
C LYS A 19 -18.87 -8.73 1.31
N VAL A 20 -17.55 -8.70 1.23
CA VAL A 20 -16.85 -8.63 -0.07
C VAL A 20 -17.02 -9.93 -0.82
N TYR A 21 -16.80 -11.07 -0.17
CA TYR A 21 -16.89 -12.38 -0.83
C TYR A 21 -18.30 -12.60 -1.40
N GLU A 22 -19.33 -12.38 -0.59
CA GLU A 22 -20.74 -12.50 -0.99
C GLU A 22 -21.06 -11.62 -2.20
N TYR A 23 -20.62 -10.36 -2.20
CA TYR A 23 -20.82 -9.46 -3.34
C TYR A 23 -20.16 -10.00 -4.61
N LEU A 24 -18.91 -10.48 -4.54
CA LEU A 24 -18.20 -11.02 -5.70
C LEU A 24 -18.86 -12.30 -6.25
N THR A 25 -19.54 -13.07 -5.42
CA THR A 25 -20.20 -14.34 -5.80
C THR A 25 -21.69 -14.22 -6.10
N SER A 26 -22.31 -13.07 -5.86
CA SER A 26 -23.75 -12.85 -6.09
C SER A 26 -24.06 -11.81 -7.16
N GLU A 27 -23.15 -10.87 -7.42
CA GLU A 27 -23.35 -9.84 -8.44
C GLU A 27 -23.41 -10.48 -9.85
N PRO A 28 -24.55 -10.37 -10.59
CA PRO A 28 -24.78 -11.10 -11.83
C PRO A 28 -23.66 -11.00 -12.86
N TYR A 29 -23.07 -9.81 -13.00
CA TYR A 29 -21.96 -9.62 -13.94
C TYR A 29 -20.68 -10.36 -13.50
N LEU A 30 -20.31 -10.27 -12.23
CA LEU A 30 -19.09 -10.87 -11.69
C LEU A 30 -19.16 -12.40 -11.74
N VAL A 31 -20.32 -12.96 -11.44
CA VAL A 31 -20.60 -14.40 -11.59
C VAL A 31 -20.49 -14.82 -13.05
N LYS A 32 -21.13 -14.08 -13.98
CA LYS A 32 -21.11 -14.38 -15.42
C LYS A 32 -19.70 -14.43 -15.99
N VAL A 33 -18.79 -13.58 -15.53
CA VAL A 33 -17.39 -13.55 -16.01
C VAL A 33 -16.45 -14.45 -15.21
N ASP A 34 -16.98 -15.21 -14.26
CA ASP A 34 -16.22 -16.06 -13.33
C ASP A 34 -15.09 -15.25 -12.65
N PHE A 35 -15.46 -14.08 -12.14
CA PHE A 35 -14.52 -13.05 -11.70
C PHE A 35 -13.55 -13.57 -10.65
N ILE A 36 -14.07 -14.26 -9.62
CA ILE A 36 -13.30 -14.68 -8.44
C ILE A 36 -12.19 -15.68 -8.81
N ASN A 37 -12.48 -16.64 -9.69
CA ASN A 37 -11.53 -17.67 -10.13
C ASN A 37 -10.56 -17.16 -11.20
N ASN A 38 -10.86 -16.02 -11.84
CA ASN A 38 -10.01 -15.39 -12.84
C ASN A 38 -9.23 -14.17 -12.29
N LEU A 39 -9.23 -13.97 -10.98
CA LEU A 39 -8.33 -13.00 -10.35
C LEU A 39 -6.86 -13.42 -10.57
N ARG A 40 -6.04 -12.45 -10.93
CA ARG A 40 -4.61 -12.60 -11.16
C ARG A 40 -3.83 -11.53 -10.40
N ARG A 41 -2.57 -11.81 -10.12
CA ARG A 41 -1.61 -10.84 -9.61
C ARG A 41 -1.17 -9.90 -10.71
N HIS A 42 -1.36 -8.61 -10.49
CA HIS A 42 -0.82 -7.53 -11.31
C HIS A 42 0.65 -7.24 -10.94
N SER A 43 1.42 -6.65 -11.87
CA SER A 43 2.83 -6.26 -11.62
C SER A 43 2.99 -5.27 -10.47
N SER A 44 1.96 -4.48 -10.17
CA SER A 44 1.94 -3.58 -9.01
C SER A 44 1.71 -4.31 -7.66
N GLY A 45 1.44 -5.62 -7.68
CA GLY A 45 1.19 -6.47 -6.51
C GLY A 45 -0.26 -6.50 -6.02
N CYS A 46 -1.21 -5.87 -6.71
CA CYS A 46 -2.63 -5.98 -6.39
C CYS A 46 -3.30 -7.13 -7.16
N ALA A 47 -4.48 -7.53 -6.70
CA ALA A 47 -5.36 -8.44 -7.43
C ALA A 47 -6.14 -7.69 -8.51
N VAL A 48 -6.20 -8.27 -9.70
CA VAL A 48 -6.87 -7.72 -10.88
C VAL A 48 -7.57 -8.84 -11.64
N PHE A 49 -8.71 -8.53 -12.24
CA PHE A 49 -9.34 -9.32 -13.28
C PHE A 49 -9.12 -8.60 -14.60
N GLN A 50 -8.72 -9.33 -15.64
CA GLN A 50 -8.57 -8.76 -16.98
C GLN A 50 -9.04 -9.78 -18.01
N LYS A 51 -9.90 -9.33 -18.94
CA LYS A 51 -10.42 -10.16 -20.02
C LYS A 51 -10.47 -9.38 -21.32
N THR A 52 -10.03 -10.02 -22.39
CA THR A 52 -9.98 -9.44 -23.74
C THR A 52 -10.94 -10.17 -24.65
N TRP A 53 -11.75 -9.43 -25.40
CA TRP A 53 -12.74 -9.93 -26.35
C TRP A 53 -12.42 -9.38 -27.73
N LYS A 54 -12.51 -10.23 -28.75
CA LYS A 54 -12.47 -9.80 -30.15
C LYS A 54 -13.82 -9.19 -30.50
N LYS A 55 -13.80 -8.01 -31.10
CA LYS A 55 -14.97 -7.29 -31.58
C LYS A 55 -15.33 -7.73 -33.01
N ALA A 56 -16.57 -7.46 -33.41
CA ALA A 56 -17.05 -7.73 -34.76
C ALA A 56 -16.31 -6.92 -35.84
N ASP A 57 -15.79 -5.74 -35.49
CA ASP A 57 -14.95 -4.87 -36.34
C ASP A 57 -13.50 -5.38 -36.53
N GLY A 58 -13.18 -6.56 -35.99
CA GLY A 58 -11.83 -7.13 -36.02
C GLY A 58 -10.89 -6.59 -34.94
N GLY A 59 -11.29 -5.57 -34.18
CA GLY A 59 -10.52 -5.02 -33.06
C GLY A 59 -10.61 -5.86 -31.79
N TYR A 60 -9.91 -5.43 -30.75
CA TYR A 60 -9.98 -6.03 -29.42
C TYR A 60 -10.50 -5.03 -28.41
N LYS A 61 -11.26 -5.50 -27.42
CA LYS A 61 -11.60 -4.73 -26.21
C LYS A 61 -11.05 -5.49 -25.02
N THR A 62 -10.30 -4.79 -24.17
CA THR A 62 -9.80 -5.34 -22.91
C THR A 62 -10.53 -4.64 -21.77
N GLU A 63 -11.15 -5.43 -20.91
CA GLU A 63 -11.68 -4.96 -19.64
C GLU A 63 -10.68 -5.28 -18.54
N THR A 64 -10.47 -4.34 -17.62
CA THR A 64 -9.58 -4.51 -16.46
C THR A 64 -10.29 -3.98 -15.22
N ILE A 65 -10.47 -4.86 -14.23
CA ILE A 65 -11.13 -4.55 -12.97
C ILE A 65 -10.14 -4.82 -11.84
N TYR A 66 -9.79 -3.76 -11.11
CA TYR A 66 -8.94 -3.86 -9.94
C TYR A 66 -9.80 -4.17 -8.71
N LEU A 67 -9.54 -5.28 -8.05
CA LEU A 67 -10.39 -5.75 -6.95
C LEU A 67 -10.52 -4.73 -5.82
N HIS A 68 -9.40 -4.22 -5.31
CA HIS A 68 -9.40 -3.19 -4.27
C HIS A 68 -10.22 -1.95 -4.65
N LYS A 69 -10.22 -1.55 -5.93
CA LYS A 69 -10.96 -0.39 -6.43
C LYS A 69 -12.47 -0.69 -6.50
N LEU A 70 -12.83 -1.86 -7.01
CA LEU A 70 -14.21 -2.35 -7.03
C LEU A 70 -14.81 -2.38 -5.62
N VAL A 71 -14.07 -2.93 -4.65
CA VAL A 71 -14.48 -2.98 -3.24
C VAL A 71 -14.69 -1.58 -2.67
N ALA A 72 -13.74 -0.66 -2.90
CA ALA A 72 -13.86 0.71 -2.42
C ALA A 72 -15.05 1.46 -3.05
N GLU A 73 -15.27 1.30 -4.35
CA GLU A 73 -16.37 1.95 -5.07
C GLU A 73 -17.73 1.40 -4.63
N LYS A 74 -17.82 0.11 -4.30
CA LYS A 74 -19.06 -0.52 -3.82
C LYS A 74 -19.41 -0.16 -2.38
N PHE A 75 -18.42 -0.17 -1.48
CA PHE A 75 -18.67 -0.16 -0.03
C PHE A 75 -18.16 1.07 0.71
N LEU A 76 -17.27 1.87 0.11
CA LEU A 76 -16.58 2.97 0.80
C LEU A 76 -16.74 4.30 0.05
N LEU A 77 -17.73 4.41 -0.85
CA LEU A 77 -17.93 5.60 -1.67
C LEU A 77 -18.13 6.87 -0.84
N ASP A 78 -18.82 6.76 0.30
CA ASP A 78 -19.07 7.88 1.23
C ASP A 78 -17.78 8.45 1.85
N SER A 79 -16.71 7.64 1.92
CA SER A 79 -15.40 8.08 2.42
C SER A 79 -14.52 8.72 1.35
N LYS A 80 -14.97 8.74 0.09
CA LYS A 80 -14.26 9.35 -1.04
C LYS A 80 -14.46 10.85 -1.02
N SER A 81 -13.37 11.60 -1.19
CA SER A 81 -13.43 13.05 -1.36
C SER A 81 -12.52 13.50 -2.50
N LYS A 82 -12.58 14.80 -2.84
CA LYS A 82 -11.68 15.40 -3.86
C LYS A 82 -10.21 15.14 -3.55
N ASP A 83 -9.83 15.21 -2.27
CA ASP A 83 -8.46 15.01 -1.82
C ASP A 83 -8.15 13.56 -1.46
N ARG A 84 -9.16 12.76 -1.09
CA ARG A 84 -9.03 11.32 -0.78
C ARG A 84 -9.75 10.50 -1.85
N ASN A 85 -9.10 10.32 -3.00
CA ASN A 85 -9.66 9.61 -4.15
C ASN A 85 -8.81 8.41 -4.63
N LEU A 86 -7.65 8.17 -4.01
CA LEU A 86 -6.81 7.02 -4.33
C LEU A 86 -7.12 5.86 -3.39
N VAL A 87 -7.40 4.69 -3.95
CA VAL A 87 -7.62 3.48 -3.15
C VAL A 87 -6.29 2.87 -2.73
N GLY A 88 -6.21 2.38 -1.49
CA GLY A 88 -5.07 1.61 -1.01
C GLY A 88 -5.43 0.68 0.15
N ALA A 89 -4.43 -0.02 0.63
CA ALA A 89 -4.49 -0.88 1.81
C ALA A 89 -3.90 -0.16 3.03
N LYS A 90 -4.59 -0.17 4.18
CA LYS A 90 -4.12 0.44 5.42
C LYS A 90 -2.81 -0.20 5.90
N ASN A 91 -2.76 -1.53 5.88
CA ASN A 91 -1.60 -2.35 6.25
C ASN A 91 -0.53 -2.45 5.14
N GLY A 92 -0.76 -1.88 3.96
CA GLY A 92 0.16 -1.92 2.83
C GLY A 92 0.14 -3.24 2.02
N ASN A 93 -0.54 -4.28 2.49
CA ASN A 93 -0.75 -5.52 1.74
C ASN A 93 -1.88 -5.31 0.71
N LYS A 94 -1.52 -5.27 -0.58
CA LYS A 94 -2.46 -5.05 -1.68
C LYS A 94 -3.32 -6.26 -2.05
N LEU A 95 -3.02 -7.42 -1.47
CA LEU A 95 -3.85 -8.63 -1.58
C LEU A 95 -4.81 -8.80 -0.41
N ASP A 96 -4.71 -7.95 0.61
CA ASP A 96 -5.70 -7.90 1.68
C ASP A 96 -6.81 -6.92 1.31
N CYS A 97 -7.88 -7.46 0.74
CA CYS A 97 -9.02 -6.71 0.21
C CYS A 97 -10.26 -6.77 1.11
N ARG A 98 -10.08 -7.09 2.40
CA ARG A 98 -11.11 -6.91 3.43
C ARG A 98 -11.50 -5.43 3.55
N LEU A 99 -12.77 -5.14 3.81
CA LEU A 99 -13.31 -3.78 3.93
C LEU A 99 -12.54 -2.95 4.96
N GLU A 100 -12.21 -3.55 6.10
CA GLU A 100 -11.47 -2.89 7.17
C GLU A 100 -10.09 -2.39 6.71
N ASN A 101 -9.49 -3.03 5.70
CA ASN A 101 -8.16 -2.72 5.21
C ASN A 101 -8.18 -1.82 3.96
N ILE A 102 -9.29 -1.74 3.23
CA ILE A 102 -9.42 -0.83 2.09
C ILE A 102 -9.69 0.60 2.57
N VAL A 103 -9.09 1.59 1.91
CA VAL A 103 -9.27 3.01 2.26
C VAL A 103 -9.08 3.94 1.08
N TYR A 104 -9.88 4.99 1.01
CA TYR A 104 -9.58 6.17 0.19
C TYR A 104 -8.58 7.09 0.92
N ARG A 105 -7.47 7.40 0.24
CA ARG A 105 -6.38 8.21 0.77
C ARG A 105 -5.96 9.28 -0.23
N SER A 106 -5.27 10.29 0.28
CA SER A 106 -4.69 11.33 -0.56
C SER A 106 -3.40 10.87 -1.23
N ARG A 107 -3.00 11.61 -2.28
CA ARG A 107 -1.73 11.38 -2.97
C ARG A 107 -0.52 11.57 -2.05
N SER A 108 -0.61 12.49 -1.09
CA SER A 108 0.48 12.73 -0.12
C SER A 108 0.64 11.55 0.85
N VAL A 109 -0.47 10.98 1.35
CA VAL A 109 -0.45 9.75 2.17
C VAL A 109 0.11 8.57 1.37
N ALA A 110 -0.39 8.35 0.15
CA ALA A 110 0.10 7.29 -0.71
C ALA A 110 1.60 7.42 -1.01
N SER A 111 2.07 8.65 -1.21
CA SER A 111 3.48 8.94 -1.42
C SER A 111 4.33 8.59 -0.21
N ARG A 112 3.91 8.99 1.00
CA ARG A 112 4.62 8.68 2.25
C ARG A 112 4.73 7.18 2.46
N LYS A 113 3.67 6.40 2.22
CA LYS A 113 3.66 4.93 2.43
C LYS A 113 4.49 4.12 1.42
N ARG A 114 5.17 4.75 0.45
CA ARG A 114 6.07 4.02 -0.47
C ARG A 114 7.23 3.39 0.29
N LYS A 115 7.79 2.29 -0.24
CA LYS A 115 9.02 1.70 0.29
C LYS A 115 10.15 2.73 0.25
N THR A 116 11.05 2.66 1.24
CA THR A 116 12.21 3.56 1.28
C THR A 116 13.16 3.24 0.13
N SER A 117 13.77 4.28 -0.44
CA SER A 117 14.91 4.16 -1.36
C SER A 117 16.23 4.61 -0.72
N SER A 118 16.22 4.92 0.59
CA SER A 118 17.44 5.27 1.30
C SER A 118 18.40 4.08 1.35
N ARG A 119 19.68 4.33 1.04
CA ARG A 119 20.77 3.35 1.17
C ARG A 119 21.01 2.91 2.61
N VAL A 120 20.62 3.75 3.58
CA VAL A 120 20.73 3.47 5.01
C VAL A 120 19.61 2.54 5.50
N GLY A 121 18.56 2.32 4.69
CA GLY A 121 17.44 1.47 5.06
C GLY A 121 16.31 2.18 5.82
N TYR A 122 16.50 3.44 6.22
CA TYR A 122 15.47 4.24 6.89
C TYR A 122 15.05 5.45 6.03
N THR A 123 13.74 5.70 5.98
CA THR A 123 13.17 6.85 5.25
C THR A 123 13.60 8.14 5.90
N GLY A 124 14.05 9.09 5.08
CA GLY A 124 14.51 10.39 5.56
C GLY A 124 15.88 10.38 6.23
N VAL A 125 16.58 9.24 6.27
CA VAL A 125 17.91 9.11 6.86
C VAL A 125 18.96 8.95 5.77
N TYR A 126 20.03 9.74 5.87
CA TYR A 126 21.14 9.76 4.92
C TYR A 126 22.46 9.77 5.68
N LYS A 127 23.44 8.98 5.23
CA LYS A 127 24.80 9.02 5.79
C LYS A 127 25.54 10.22 5.22
N GLU A 128 26.13 11.03 6.09
CA GLU A 128 26.97 12.19 5.75
C GLU A 128 28.25 12.12 6.58
N ASN A 129 29.36 11.79 5.91
CA ASN A 129 30.63 11.46 6.55
C ASN A 129 30.44 10.36 7.60
N ASN A 130 30.78 10.65 8.86
CA ASN A 130 30.69 9.73 9.99
C ASN A 130 29.38 9.86 10.77
N ARG A 131 28.41 10.64 10.27
CA ARG A 131 27.13 10.90 10.96
C ARG A 131 25.94 10.64 10.05
N TYR A 132 24.76 10.64 10.64
CA TYR A 132 23.50 10.35 9.96
C TYR A 132 22.56 11.55 10.07
N ARG A 133 22.17 12.09 8.92
CA ARG A 133 21.22 13.19 8.82
C ARG A 133 19.80 12.67 8.73
N ALA A 134 18.91 13.21 9.56
CA ALA A 134 17.47 13.00 9.45
C ALA A 134 16.77 14.22 8.82
N VAL A 135 15.93 13.98 7.81
CA VAL A 135 15.12 15.02 7.16
C VAL A 135 13.69 14.56 6.86
N ILE A 136 12.77 15.51 6.82
CA ILE A 136 11.36 15.28 6.47
C ILE A 136 10.88 16.32 5.46
N SER A 137 10.04 15.91 4.52
CA SER A 137 9.50 16.81 3.50
C SER A 137 8.15 17.37 3.93
N ILE A 138 8.07 18.69 4.16
CA ILE A 138 6.84 19.43 4.49
C ILE A 138 6.52 20.37 3.33
N ASN A 139 5.33 20.29 2.75
CA ASN A 139 4.92 21.16 1.63
C ASN A 139 5.95 21.22 0.49
N ARG A 140 6.54 20.05 0.15
CA ARG A 140 7.60 19.88 -0.86
C ARG A 140 8.96 20.49 -0.50
N LYS A 141 9.13 21.03 0.70
CA LYS A 141 10.41 21.52 1.21
C LYS A 141 11.03 20.51 2.16
N SER A 142 12.32 20.25 2.00
CA SER A 142 13.09 19.40 2.91
C SER A 142 13.39 20.18 4.20
N VAL A 143 13.04 19.61 5.33
CA VAL A 143 13.28 20.15 6.67
C VAL A 143 14.30 19.28 7.37
N HIS A 144 15.39 19.90 7.82
CA HIS A 144 16.43 19.25 8.61
C HIS A 144 15.91 19.00 10.04
N ILE A 145 15.97 17.75 10.49
CA ILE A 145 15.58 17.36 11.85
C ILE A 145 16.80 17.39 12.76
N GLY A 146 17.94 16.88 12.29
CA GLY A 146 19.18 16.83 13.06
C GLY A 146 20.20 15.85 12.49
N MET A 147 21.37 15.85 13.12
CA MET A 147 22.49 14.95 12.88
C MET A 147 22.68 14.03 14.07
N PHE A 148 22.84 12.73 13.81
CA PHE A 148 22.92 11.68 14.82
C PHE A 148 24.12 10.78 14.53
N ASP A 149 24.55 10.02 15.52
CA ASP A 149 25.75 9.19 15.40
C ASP A 149 25.40 7.81 14.83
N THR A 150 24.15 7.37 15.02
CA THR A 150 23.63 6.13 14.45
C THR A 150 22.46 6.35 13.48
N PRO A 151 22.25 5.43 12.52
CA PRO A 151 21.11 5.50 11.63
C PRO A 151 19.78 5.23 12.36
N GLU A 152 19.80 4.43 13.44
CA GLU A 152 18.66 4.13 14.30
C GLU A 152 18.15 5.39 15.01
N GLU A 153 19.03 6.18 15.61
CA GLU A 153 18.66 7.45 16.26
C GLU A 153 18.07 8.44 15.26
N ALA A 154 18.68 8.58 14.09
CA ALA A 154 18.15 9.42 13.01
C ALA A 154 16.76 8.93 12.56
N ALA A 155 16.55 7.61 12.47
CA ALA A 155 15.27 7.02 12.12
C ALA A 155 14.19 7.24 13.19
N LEU A 156 14.56 7.19 14.48
CA LEU A 156 13.68 7.50 15.61
C LEU A 156 13.30 8.99 15.63
N ALA A 157 14.25 9.89 15.37
CA ALA A 157 14.00 11.32 15.23
C ALA A 157 13.03 11.61 14.06
N TYR A 158 13.22 10.93 12.93
CA TYR A 158 12.26 10.98 11.81
C TYR A 158 10.88 10.49 12.24
N ASN A 159 10.79 9.35 12.94
CA ASN A 159 9.52 8.79 13.42
C ASN A 159 8.77 9.77 14.32
N LYS A 160 9.47 10.38 15.28
CA LYS A 160 8.91 11.40 16.18
C LYS A 160 8.33 12.56 15.37
N LYS A 161 9.09 13.12 14.44
CA LYS A 161 8.63 14.27 13.64
C LYS A 161 7.51 13.92 12.67
N SER A 162 7.55 12.72 12.08
CA SER A 162 6.51 12.20 11.20
C SER A 162 5.18 12.02 11.94
N LYS A 163 5.22 11.48 13.16
CA LYS A 163 4.04 11.32 14.01
C LYS A 163 3.46 12.67 14.46
N GLU A 164 4.31 13.62 14.84
CA GLU A 164 3.91 14.99 15.19
C GLU A 164 3.17 15.69 14.03
N LEU A 165 3.68 15.57 12.80
CA LEU A 165 3.14 16.28 11.64
C LEU A 165 1.93 15.59 11.00
N TYR A 166 1.87 14.26 11.03
CA TYR A 166 0.95 13.49 10.19
C TYR A 166 0.12 12.46 10.96
N GLY A 167 0.34 12.26 12.26
CA GLY A 167 -0.33 11.24 13.04
C GLY A 167 -0.24 9.86 12.39
N ASP A 168 -1.38 9.18 12.25
CA ASP A 168 -1.49 7.84 11.67
C ASP A 168 -1.26 7.78 10.15
N ASP A 169 -1.33 8.93 9.48
CA ASP A 169 -1.03 9.08 8.05
C ASP A 169 0.47 9.32 7.80
N GLY A 170 1.28 9.38 8.87
CA GLY A 170 2.73 9.45 8.86
C GLY A 170 3.38 8.12 8.49
N LYS A 171 4.57 8.19 7.87
CA LYS A 171 5.41 7.00 7.70
C LYS A 171 6.30 6.85 8.92
N LEU A 172 6.36 5.64 9.47
CA LEU A 172 7.29 5.27 10.52
C LEU A 172 8.27 4.21 9.98
N ASN A 173 9.55 4.39 10.31
CA ASN A 173 10.61 3.41 10.15
C ASN A 173 10.48 2.34 11.22
N VAL A 174 10.68 1.07 10.84
CA VAL A 174 10.80 -0.03 11.79
C VAL A 174 12.26 -0.08 12.24
N VAL A 175 12.52 0.43 13.43
CA VAL A 175 13.87 0.50 14.01
C VAL A 175 14.07 -0.72 14.90
N LYS A 176 15.10 -1.52 14.63
CA LYS A 176 15.46 -2.63 15.53
C LYS A 176 16.24 -2.05 16.71
N PRO A 177 15.93 -2.45 17.96
CA PRO A 177 16.77 -2.06 19.08
C PRO A 177 18.18 -2.63 18.88
N ARG A 178 19.21 -1.83 19.18
CA ARG A 178 20.59 -2.28 19.26
C ARG A 178 20.64 -3.45 20.25
N LYS A 179 21.19 -4.60 19.84
CA LYS A 179 21.66 -5.59 20.82
C LYS A 179 22.79 -4.92 21.59
N ALA A 180 22.60 -4.69 22.88
CA ALA A 180 23.71 -4.27 23.73
C ALA A 180 24.76 -5.41 23.71
N GLY A 181 25.94 -5.17 23.12
CA GLY A 181 27.09 -6.09 23.24
C GLY A 181 27.86 -6.48 21.97
N GLU A 182 27.66 -5.87 20.80
CA GLU A 182 28.48 -6.15 19.60
C GLU A 182 29.40 -4.96 19.25
N ASP A 183 30.15 -4.44 20.22
CA ASP A 183 31.29 -3.53 20.00
C ASP A 183 32.43 -3.91 20.99
N GLU A 184 33.01 -5.10 20.82
CA GLU A 184 34.38 -5.41 21.26
C GLU A 184 35.01 -6.30 20.19
N ASP A 185 35.77 -5.69 19.28
CA ASP A 185 36.95 -6.24 18.61
C ASP A 185 37.79 -5.08 18.03
#